data_AF-A0A453F8T5-F1
#
_entry.id   AF-A0A453F8T5-F1
#
_cell.length_a   1.000
_cell.length_b   1.000
_cell.length_c   1.000
_cell.angle_alpha   90.00
_cell.angle_beta   90.00
_cell.angle_gamma   90.00
#
_symmetry.space_group_name_H-M   'P 1'
#
loop_
_entity.id
_entity.type
_entity.pdbx_description
1 polymer ?
#
loop_
_entity_poly.entity_id
_entity_poly.type
_entity_poly.pdbx_seq_one_letter_code
_entity_poly.pdbx_strand_id
1 'polypeptide(L)'
;MASKDHGGGAPREDGSDDCGCGSWTIALLLYTSFWLVMMYLPPMDSLPGIRELDGSPPCNDDKPTTCSVELAGARGLEPALAPGATSPAFGLVVHVDNGHVYELCHGGGDVVVSYAGVPLARGRTPGFRLAAKSTGGWVVNVTGAGLGIPADLSRLMTAERRWEVAQLEIDMGLDWQSFTCDVLVDGQPGASPCRLA
;
A
#
# COMPACT_ATOMS: atom_id res chain seq x y z
N MET A 1 -59.01 22.12 -81.66
CA MET A 1 -58.28 23.39 -81.81
C MET A 1 -57.07 23.27 -80.90
N ALA A 2 -55.87 22.92 -81.40
CA ALA A 2 -54.91 23.84 -82.04
C ALA A 2 -54.72 25.09 -81.15
N SER A 3 -53.53 25.52 -80.75
CA SER A 3 -52.17 25.22 -81.17
C SER A 3 -51.25 26.09 -80.30
N LYS A 4 -50.15 25.51 -79.80
CA LYS A 4 -48.78 26.06 -79.83
C LYS A 4 -48.57 27.46 -79.22
N ASP A 5 -47.69 27.51 -78.22
CA ASP A 5 -46.55 28.42 -78.31
C ASP A 5 -45.26 27.72 -77.91
N HIS A 6 -44.29 27.84 -78.82
CA HIS A 6 -42.91 27.42 -78.69
C HIS A 6 -42.07 28.60 -78.19
N GLY A 7 -41.18 28.31 -77.26
CA GLY A 7 -39.94 29.04 -77.06
C GLY A 7 -39.05 28.12 -76.21
N GLY A 8 -38.03 27.44 -76.70
CA GLY A 8 -37.15 27.80 -77.81
C GLY A 8 -35.88 28.44 -77.24
N GLY A 9 -35.08 27.65 -76.52
CA GLY A 9 -33.78 28.04 -75.99
C GLY A 9 -33.03 26.81 -75.49
N ALA A 10 -32.27 26.18 -76.38
CA ALA A 10 -31.33 25.10 -76.07
C ALA A 10 -29.91 25.70 -75.83
N PRO A 11 -28.90 24.86 -75.58
CA PRO A 11 -28.45 24.42 -74.28
C PRO A 11 -27.15 25.13 -73.88
N ARG A 12 -26.89 25.28 -72.59
CA ARG A 12 -25.51 25.48 -72.13
C ARG A 12 -25.00 24.15 -71.62
N GLU A 13 -24.25 23.48 -72.47
CA GLU A 13 -23.23 22.52 -72.06
C GLU A 13 -22.05 23.34 -71.52
N ASP A 14 -21.86 23.28 -70.20
CA ASP A 14 -20.57 23.37 -69.51
C ASP A 14 -20.67 22.19 -68.52
N GLY A 15 -20.06 21.04 -68.78
CA GLY A 15 -18.62 20.93 -68.92
C GLY A 15 -17.99 21.00 -67.54
N SER A 16 -18.09 19.93 -66.76
CA SER A 16 -16.99 19.42 -65.93
C SER A 16 -17.48 18.19 -65.17
N ASP A 17 -16.93 17.04 -65.56
CA ASP A 17 -16.64 15.95 -64.64
C ASP A 17 -15.91 16.47 -63.38
N ASP A 18 -15.84 15.62 -62.36
CA ASP A 18 -15.18 15.84 -61.07
C ASP A 18 -15.93 16.65 -60.01
N CYS A 19 -16.57 15.93 -59.10
CA CYS A 19 -16.48 16.26 -57.67
C CYS A 19 -16.47 14.99 -56.78
N GLY A 20 -15.85 13.91 -57.29
CA GLY A 20 -15.44 12.75 -56.47
C GLY A 20 -14.17 13.03 -55.66
N CYS A 21 -13.47 14.14 -55.92
CA CYS A 21 -12.30 14.56 -55.16
C CYS A 21 -12.63 15.36 -53.89
N GLY A 22 -13.82 15.95 -53.76
CA GLY A 22 -14.19 16.79 -52.60
C GLY A 22 -14.37 15.98 -51.31
N SER A 23 -15.01 14.81 -51.38
CA SER A 23 -15.31 14.01 -50.18
C SER A 23 -14.04 13.44 -49.54
N TRP A 24 -13.10 12.96 -50.36
CA TRP A 24 -11.86 12.38 -49.85
C TRP A 24 -10.88 13.44 -49.38
N THR A 25 -10.82 14.60 -50.04
CA THR A 25 -10.01 15.74 -49.58
C THR A 25 -10.55 16.34 -48.29
N ILE A 26 -11.88 16.49 -48.15
CA ILE A 26 -12.50 16.94 -46.89
C ILE A 26 -12.27 15.90 -45.79
N ALA A 27 -12.41 14.61 -46.07
CA ALA A 27 -12.15 13.55 -45.09
C ALA A 27 -10.68 13.54 -44.65
N LEU A 28 -9.73 13.70 -45.57
CA LEU A 28 -8.30 13.85 -45.26
C LEU A 28 -8.02 15.11 -44.46
N LEU A 29 -8.63 16.25 -44.80
CA LEU A 29 -8.47 17.50 -44.06
C LEU A 29 -9.06 17.41 -42.64
N LEU A 30 -10.22 16.77 -42.48
CA LEU A 30 -10.82 16.54 -41.17
C LEU A 30 -10.00 15.55 -40.35
N TYR A 31 -9.47 14.50 -40.98
CA TYR A 31 -8.64 13.50 -40.32
C TYR A 31 -7.28 14.09 -39.89
N THR A 32 -6.61 14.85 -40.76
CA THR A 32 -5.34 15.50 -40.44
C THR A 32 -5.52 16.63 -39.44
N SER A 33 -6.57 17.44 -39.54
CA SER A 33 -6.86 18.47 -38.54
C SER A 33 -7.20 17.88 -37.18
N PHE A 34 -7.99 16.79 -37.13
CA PHE A 34 -8.27 16.07 -35.89
C PHE A 34 -6.99 15.47 -35.28
N TRP A 35 -6.14 14.84 -36.10
CA TRP A 35 -4.86 14.31 -35.63
C TRP A 35 -3.89 15.40 -35.17
N LEU A 36 -3.84 16.53 -35.85
CA LEU A 36 -3.04 17.69 -35.43
C LEU A 36 -3.57 18.23 -34.10
N VAL A 37 -4.89 18.37 -33.94
CA VAL A 37 -5.50 18.76 -32.67
C VAL A 37 -5.14 17.76 -31.57
N MET A 38 -5.20 16.45 -31.83
CA MET A 38 -4.82 15.43 -30.84
C MET A 38 -3.32 15.34 -30.56
N MET A 39 -2.46 15.72 -31.53
CA MET A 39 -1.00 15.73 -31.37
C MET A 39 -0.50 17.00 -30.66
N TYR A 40 -1.20 18.13 -30.82
CA TYR A 40 -0.87 19.41 -30.20
C TYR A 40 -1.68 19.73 -28.94
N LEU A 41 -2.80 19.03 -28.70
CA LEU A 41 -3.43 19.03 -27.39
C LEU A 41 -2.50 18.28 -26.42
N PRO A 42 -2.10 18.89 -25.30
CA PRO A 42 -1.39 18.16 -24.26
C PRO A 42 -2.27 16.97 -23.81
N PRO A 43 -1.68 15.81 -23.48
CA PRO A 43 -2.45 14.72 -22.87
C PRO A 43 -3.24 15.29 -21.69
N MET A 44 -4.47 14.82 -21.45
CA MET A 44 -5.35 15.33 -20.37
C MET A 44 -4.66 15.34 -18.99
N ASP A 45 -3.58 14.57 -18.82
CA ASP A 45 -2.72 14.56 -17.63
C ASP A 45 -1.77 15.78 -17.51
N SER A 46 -1.78 16.69 -18.49
CA SER A 46 -0.88 17.84 -18.61
C SER A 46 -1.61 19.19 -18.71
N LEU A 47 -2.92 19.26 -18.41
CA LEU A 47 -3.61 20.54 -18.20
C LEU A 47 -3.30 21.05 -16.78
N PRO A 48 -2.49 22.11 -16.62
CA PRO A 48 -2.36 22.77 -15.33
C PRO A 48 -3.56 23.70 -15.16
N GLY A 49 -4.54 23.27 -14.39
CA GLY A 49 -5.47 24.17 -13.74
C GLY A 49 -6.75 24.51 -14.51
N ILE A 50 -7.81 23.76 -14.23
CA ILE A 50 -8.94 24.42 -13.57
C ILE A 50 -8.51 24.67 -12.11
N ARG A 51 -7.75 25.76 -11.89
CA ARG A 51 -7.52 26.27 -10.55
C ARG A 51 -8.87 26.77 -10.04
N GLU A 52 -9.52 25.90 -9.30
CA GLU A 52 -10.56 26.27 -8.35
C GLU A 52 -10.04 27.44 -7.50
N LEU A 53 -10.94 28.39 -7.23
CA LEU A 53 -10.66 29.72 -6.68
C LEU A 53 -10.11 29.74 -5.24
N ASP A 54 -9.64 28.62 -4.70
CA ASP A 54 -9.15 28.54 -3.33
C ASP A 54 -7.75 27.95 -3.35
N GLY A 55 -6.75 28.73 -2.93
CA GLY A 55 -5.33 28.34 -2.91
C GLY A 55 -4.99 27.25 -1.90
N SER A 56 -5.93 26.34 -1.59
CA SER A 56 -5.69 25.16 -0.78
C SER A 56 -4.96 24.11 -1.63
N PRO A 57 -3.80 23.58 -1.16
CA PRO A 57 -3.26 22.36 -1.75
C PRO A 57 -4.34 21.27 -1.71
N PRO A 58 -4.42 20.34 -2.69
CA PRO A 58 -5.34 19.23 -2.57
C PRO A 58 -5.05 18.55 -1.22
N CYS A 59 -6.05 18.51 -0.36
CA CYS A 59 -5.97 17.87 0.95
C CYS A 59 -5.86 16.36 0.72
N ASN A 60 -4.69 15.90 0.26
CA ASN A 60 -4.30 14.50 0.34
C ASN A 60 -4.01 14.22 1.82
N ASP A 61 -5.09 14.18 2.61
CA ASP A 61 -5.05 13.85 4.02
C ASP A 61 -4.71 12.37 4.21
N ASP A 62 -4.73 11.57 3.14
CA ASP A 62 -4.36 10.16 3.11
C ASP A 62 -2.88 9.97 3.45
N LYS A 63 -2.63 9.43 4.65
CA LYS A 63 -1.30 9.13 5.17
C LYS A 63 -1.11 7.62 5.19
N PRO A 64 0.14 7.13 5.06
CA PRO A 64 0.41 5.71 5.17
C PRO A 64 0.02 5.18 6.55
N THR A 65 -0.37 3.92 6.60
CA THR A 65 -0.54 3.19 7.86
C THR A 65 0.81 3.07 8.55
N THR A 66 0.84 3.31 9.87
CA THR A 66 2.04 3.06 10.68
C THR A 66 1.76 1.99 11.72
N CYS A 67 2.81 1.25 12.08
CA CYS A 67 2.73 0.17 13.05
C CYS A 67 3.83 0.37 14.11
N SER A 68 3.50 0.05 15.35
CA SER A 68 4.47 -0.05 16.44
C SER A 68 4.13 -1.23 17.35
N VAL A 69 5.12 -1.76 18.07
CA VAL A 69 4.94 -2.92 18.95
C VAL A 69 5.51 -2.63 20.33
N GLU A 70 4.72 -2.98 21.34
CA GLU A 70 5.14 -3.02 22.73
C GLU A 70 5.33 -4.47 23.17
N LEU A 71 6.43 -4.76 23.87
CA LEU A 71 6.64 -6.03 24.54
C LEU A 71 6.03 -5.98 25.95
N ALA A 72 4.84 -6.55 26.09
CA ALA A 72 4.13 -6.62 27.38
C ALA A 72 4.77 -7.64 28.35
N GLY A 73 5.54 -8.61 27.83
CA GLY A 73 6.34 -9.50 28.67
C GLY A 73 6.97 -10.64 27.89
N ALA A 74 8.05 -11.20 28.46
CA ALA A 74 8.76 -12.35 27.92
C ALA A 74 9.07 -13.37 29.02
N ARG A 75 8.97 -14.67 28.70
CA ARG A 75 9.30 -15.79 29.59
C ARG A 75 9.86 -16.97 28.81
N GLY A 76 10.44 -17.96 29.49
CA GLY A 76 10.97 -19.17 28.85
C GLY A 76 12.27 -18.91 28.06
N LEU A 77 13.06 -17.92 28.52
CA LEU A 77 14.33 -17.51 27.88
C LEU A 77 15.55 -18.15 28.53
N GLU A 78 15.32 -19.08 29.45
CA GLU A 78 16.35 -19.89 30.07
C GLU A 78 16.94 -20.89 29.05
N PRO A 79 18.17 -21.39 29.28
CA PRO A 79 18.71 -22.47 28.47
C PRO A 79 17.79 -23.69 28.49
N ALA A 80 17.62 -24.35 27.34
CA ALA A 80 16.73 -25.51 27.17
C ALA A 80 16.99 -26.67 28.15
N LEU A 81 18.23 -26.83 28.62
CA LEU A 81 18.64 -27.88 29.55
C LEU A 81 18.58 -27.45 31.02
N ALA A 82 18.15 -26.22 31.30
CA ALA A 82 18.01 -25.73 32.68
C ALA A 82 16.82 -26.43 33.37
N PRO A 83 16.96 -26.78 34.67
CA PRO A 83 15.84 -27.30 35.44
C PRO A 83 14.66 -26.33 35.44
N GLY A 84 13.48 -26.79 35.02
CA GLY A 84 12.27 -25.96 34.97
C GLY A 84 12.19 -25.04 33.75
N ALA A 85 13.03 -25.22 32.72
CA ALA A 85 12.89 -24.50 31.46
C ALA A 85 11.48 -24.67 30.87
N THR A 86 10.89 -23.57 30.42
CA THR A 86 9.56 -23.53 29.79
C THR A 86 9.68 -23.04 28.36
N SER A 87 8.67 -23.31 27.53
CA SER A 87 8.66 -22.81 26.15
C SER A 87 8.76 -21.27 26.14
N PRO A 88 9.58 -20.68 25.25
CA PRO A 88 9.62 -19.24 25.06
C PRO A 88 8.21 -18.70 24.81
N ALA A 89 7.82 -17.64 25.49
CA ALA A 89 6.53 -17.02 25.26
C ALA A 89 6.62 -15.51 25.42
N PHE A 90 5.94 -14.80 24.53
CA PHE A 90 5.97 -13.36 24.42
C PHE A 90 4.55 -12.82 24.36
N GLY A 91 4.25 -11.85 25.21
CA GLY A 91 3.05 -11.03 25.10
C GLY A 91 3.41 -9.74 24.38
N LEU A 92 2.76 -9.47 23.26
CA LEU A 92 2.95 -8.28 22.45
C LEU A 92 1.67 -7.46 22.42
N VAL A 93 1.80 -6.14 22.29
CA VAL A 93 0.71 -5.25 21.91
C VAL A 93 1.10 -4.60 20.59
N VAL A 94 0.35 -4.92 19.54
CA VAL A 94 0.53 -4.34 18.21
C VAL A 94 -0.36 -3.11 18.11
N HIS A 95 0.24 -1.96 17.88
CA HIS A 95 -0.45 -0.70 17.65
C HIS A 95 -0.43 -0.38 16.17
N VAL A 96 -1.60 -0.08 15.62
CA VAL A 96 -1.74 0.33 14.22
C VAL A 96 -2.43 1.68 14.18
N ASP A 97 -1.81 2.63 13.48
CA ASP A 97 -2.40 3.92 13.17
C ASP A 97 -2.82 3.95 11.71
N ASN A 98 -4.13 3.95 11.46
CA ASN A 98 -4.70 4.04 10.13
C ASN A 98 -4.72 5.49 9.67
N GLY A 99 -3.67 5.88 8.96
CA GLY A 99 -3.58 7.17 8.29
C GLY A 99 -4.53 7.35 7.11
N HIS A 100 -5.25 6.32 6.67
CA HIS A 100 -6.08 6.39 5.47
C HIS A 100 -7.47 6.98 5.71
N VAL A 101 -8.09 7.48 4.63
CA VAL A 101 -9.49 7.93 4.62
C VAL A 101 -10.51 6.78 4.55
N TYR A 102 -10.05 5.53 4.45
CA TYR A 102 -10.87 4.33 4.41
C TYR A 102 -10.55 3.38 5.57
N GLU A 103 -11.47 2.46 5.84
CA GLU A 103 -11.31 1.40 6.85
C GLU A 103 -10.30 0.35 6.40
N LEU A 104 -9.48 -0.13 7.34
CA LEU A 104 -8.61 -1.29 7.13
C LEU A 104 -9.26 -2.54 7.72
N CYS A 105 -9.24 -3.62 6.95
CA CYS A 105 -9.72 -4.94 7.36
C CYS A 105 -8.55 -5.92 7.36
N HIS A 106 -8.29 -6.55 8.50
CA HIS A 106 -7.28 -7.59 8.65
C HIS A 106 -7.92 -8.91 9.06
N GLY A 107 -7.64 -9.99 8.34
CA GLY A 107 -8.13 -11.34 8.64
C GLY A 107 -7.29 -12.11 9.67
N GLY A 108 -6.16 -11.55 10.11
CA GLY A 108 -5.15 -12.25 10.89
C GLY A 108 -3.98 -12.69 10.01
N GLY A 109 -2.77 -12.70 10.57
CA GLY A 109 -1.53 -12.99 9.86
C GLY A 109 -0.48 -13.58 10.78
N ASP A 110 0.62 -14.04 10.21
CA ASP A 110 1.68 -14.71 10.97
C ASP A 110 2.53 -13.69 11.72
N VAL A 111 2.98 -14.08 12.91
CA VAL A 111 3.94 -13.34 13.72
C VAL A 111 5.07 -14.28 14.12
N VAL A 112 6.31 -13.82 13.95
CA VAL A 112 7.52 -14.52 14.37
C VAL A 112 8.32 -13.61 15.28
N VAL A 113 8.72 -14.13 16.44
CA VAL A 113 9.67 -13.47 17.32
C VAL A 113 11.00 -14.18 17.20
N SER A 114 12.02 -13.43 16.79
CA SER A 114 13.36 -13.91 16.55
C SER A 114 14.37 -13.19 17.44
N TYR A 115 15.50 -13.85 17.73
CA TYR A 115 16.63 -13.23 18.40
C TYR A 115 17.91 -13.67 17.70
N ALA A 116 18.73 -12.71 17.29
CA ALA A 116 19.93 -12.95 16.46
C ALA A 116 19.65 -13.83 15.22
N GLY A 117 18.50 -13.61 14.56
CA GLY A 117 18.04 -14.37 13.38
C GLY A 117 17.51 -15.78 13.67
N VAL A 118 17.44 -16.20 14.94
CA VAL A 118 16.89 -17.50 15.33
C VAL A 118 15.43 -17.32 15.78
N PRO A 119 14.46 -18.00 15.14
CA PRO A 119 13.05 -17.89 15.53
C PRO A 119 12.82 -18.59 16.87
N LEU A 120 12.36 -17.83 17.87
CA LEU A 120 12.08 -18.30 19.22
C LEU A 120 10.62 -18.71 19.39
N ALA A 121 9.70 -17.98 18.76
CA ALA A 121 8.27 -18.20 18.91
C ALA A 121 7.51 -17.83 17.64
N ARG A 122 6.36 -18.48 17.45
CA ARG A 122 5.42 -18.19 16.35
C ARG A 122 4.01 -18.00 16.91
N GLY A 123 3.23 -17.16 16.24
CA GLY A 123 1.87 -16.81 16.65
C GLY A 123 1.10 -16.22 15.48
N ARG A 124 -0.12 -15.74 15.76
CA ARG A 124 -0.91 -15.01 14.78
C ARG A 124 -1.53 -13.75 15.36
N THR A 125 -1.55 -12.69 14.59
CA THR A 125 -2.34 -11.48 14.90
C THR A 125 -3.84 -11.82 14.84
N PRO A 126 -4.66 -11.18 15.69
CA PRO A 126 -6.11 -11.31 15.57
C PRO A 126 -6.62 -10.59 14.32
N GLY A 127 -7.75 -11.04 13.78
CA GLY A 127 -8.48 -10.27 12.79
C GLY A 127 -9.12 -9.03 13.42
N PHE A 128 -9.09 -7.90 12.71
CA PHE A 128 -9.68 -6.65 13.18
C PHE A 128 -10.14 -5.76 12.02
N ARG A 129 -10.98 -4.78 12.39
CA ARG A 129 -11.36 -3.67 11.52
C ARG A 129 -10.95 -2.38 12.22
N LEU A 130 -10.26 -1.51 11.50
CA LEU A 130 -9.79 -0.24 12.01
C LEU A 130 -10.36 0.88 11.13
N ALA A 131 -11.16 1.75 11.74
CA ALA A 131 -11.83 2.84 11.04
C ALA A 131 -10.81 3.79 10.39
N ALA A 132 -11.26 4.55 9.39
CA ALA A 132 -10.48 5.63 8.79
C ALA A 132 -9.96 6.60 9.86
N LYS A 133 -8.72 7.07 9.72
CA LYS A 133 -8.08 8.07 10.62
C LYS A 133 -8.11 7.68 12.10
N SER A 134 -8.01 6.39 12.41
CA SER A 134 -8.10 5.89 13.78
C SER A 134 -6.93 5.00 14.14
N THR A 135 -6.67 4.89 15.44
CA THR A 135 -5.60 4.05 16.00
C THR A 135 -6.22 2.92 16.82
N GLY A 136 -5.61 1.74 16.76
CA GLY A 136 -6.01 0.57 17.55
C GLY A 136 -4.82 -0.17 18.15
N GLY A 137 -5.08 -0.97 19.17
CA GLY A 137 -4.09 -1.81 19.85
C GLY A 137 -4.63 -3.22 20.09
N TRP A 138 -3.86 -4.24 19.73
CA TRP A 138 -4.28 -5.64 19.87
C TRP A 138 -3.22 -6.47 20.56
N VAL A 139 -3.65 -7.28 21.52
CA VAL A 139 -2.79 -8.22 22.23
C VAL A 139 -2.53 -9.42 21.33
N VAL A 140 -1.25 -9.76 21.17
CA VAL A 140 -0.78 -10.92 20.42
C VAL A 140 0.08 -11.76 21.34
N ASN A 141 -0.32 -13.01 21.56
CA ASN A 141 0.47 -13.97 22.31
C ASN A 141 1.21 -14.88 21.33
N VAL A 142 2.53 -14.94 21.48
CA VAL A 142 3.42 -15.73 20.64
C VAL A 142 4.10 -16.77 21.51
N THR A 143 4.06 -18.03 21.11
CA THR A 143 4.65 -19.13 21.89
C THR A 143 5.58 -19.98 21.03
N GLY A 144 6.75 -20.29 21.58
CA GLY A 144 7.73 -21.20 21.01
C GLY A 144 7.35 -22.65 21.26
N ALA A 145 7.96 -23.53 20.46
CA ALA A 145 7.94 -24.96 20.70
C ALA A 145 9.15 -25.36 21.56
N GLY A 146 9.06 -26.51 22.24
CA GLY A 146 10.16 -27.03 23.04
C GLY A 146 10.29 -26.35 24.40
N LEU A 147 11.45 -26.50 25.04
CA LEU A 147 11.75 -25.95 26.37
C LEU A 147 12.94 -25.02 26.23
N GLY A 148 12.81 -23.77 26.69
CA GLY A 148 13.85 -22.76 26.68
C GLY A 148 14.39 -22.40 25.28
N ILE A 149 15.54 -21.75 25.28
CA ILE A 149 16.29 -21.40 24.06
C ILE A 149 17.64 -22.13 24.02
N PRO A 150 18.29 -22.27 22.85
CA PRO A 150 19.61 -22.89 22.74
C PRO A 150 20.63 -22.23 23.70
N ALA A 151 21.51 -23.03 24.30
CA ALA A 151 22.42 -22.56 25.35
C ALA A 151 23.35 -21.42 24.87
N ASP A 152 23.86 -21.52 23.65
CA ASP A 152 24.71 -20.48 23.06
C ASP A 152 23.94 -19.16 22.88
N LEU A 153 22.67 -19.25 22.47
CA LEU A 153 21.79 -18.11 22.28
C LEU A 153 21.41 -17.46 23.61
N SER A 154 21.13 -18.26 24.65
CA SER A 154 20.90 -17.77 26.01
C SER A 154 22.12 -17.06 26.57
N ARG A 155 23.33 -17.58 26.31
CA ARG A 155 24.58 -16.94 26.73
C ARG A 155 24.80 -15.60 26.01
N LEU A 156 24.55 -15.55 24.70
CA LEU A 156 24.62 -14.31 23.92
C LEU A 156 23.63 -13.28 24.47
N MET A 157 22.37 -13.66 24.64
CA MET A 157 21.33 -12.80 25.20
C MET A 157 21.69 -12.28 26.59
N THR A 158 22.19 -13.15 27.47
CA THR A 158 22.64 -12.74 28.81
C THR A 158 23.79 -11.73 28.74
N ALA A 159 24.71 -11.89 27.78
CA ALA A 159 25.81 -10.95 27.60
C ALA A 159 25.34 -9.60 27.07
N GLU A 160 24.42 -9.58 26.10
CA GLU A 160 23.88 -8.35 25.52
C GLU A 160 22.95 -7.58 26.47
N ARG A 161 22.15 -8.30 27.28
CA ARG A 161 21.31 -7.66 28.31
C ARG A 161 22.13 -6.88 29.34
N ARG A 162 23.35 -7.31 29.66
CA ARG A 162 24.25 -6.56 30.57
C ARG A 162 24.63 -5.18 30.05
N TRP A 163 24.51 -4.97 28.74
CA TRP A 163 24.77 -3.70 28.09
C TRP A 163 23.48 -3.05 27.56
N GLU A 164 22.31 -3.60 27.89
CA GLU A 164 20.99 -3.11 27.45
C GLU A 164 20.83 -3.04 25.92
N VAL A 165 21.51 -3.92 25.18
CA VAL A 165 21.46 -3.95 23.70
C VAL A 165 20.76 -5.19 23.13
N ALA A 166 20.27 -6.09 23.98
CA ALA A 166 19.58 -7.29 23.52
C ALA A 166 18.23 -6.93 22.91
N GLN A 167 18.06 -7.16 21.61
CA GLN A 167 16.85 -6.83 20.85
C GLN A 167 16.22 -8.08 20.24
N LEU A 168 14.91 -8.21 20.39
CA LEU A 168 14.06 -9.13 19.64
C LEU A 168 13.66 -8.49 18.32
N GLU A 169 13.69 -9.29 17.27
CA GLU A 169 13.12 -8.94 15.96
C GLU A 169 11.71 -9.54 15.88
N ILE A 170 10.73 -8.70 15.60
CA ILE A 170 9.32 -9.08 15.50
C ILE A 170 8.88 -8.86 14.07
N ASP A 171 8.71 -9.96 13.34
CA ASP A 171 8.17 -9.95 11.99
C ASP A 171 6.69 -10.29 12.03
N MET A 172 5.87 -9.46 11.39
CA MET A 172 4.43 -9.68 11.32
C MET A 172 3.85 -9.34 9.95
N GLY A 173 2.93 -10.18 9.50
CA GLY A 173 2.12 -9.92 8.31
C GLY A 173 0.76 -9.33 8.68
N LEU A 174 0.43 -8.18 8.10
CA LEU A 174 -0.93 -7.68 7.99
C LEU A 174 -1.42 -7.84 6.54
N ASP A 175 -2.73 -7.79 6.30
CA ASP A 175 -3.30 -8.10 4.98
C ASP A 175 -2.80 -7.17 3.87
N TRP A 176 -2.40 -5.95 4.23
CA TRP A 176 -1.90 -4.95 3.29
C TRP A 176 -0.38 -4.86 3.25
N GLN A 177 0.33 -5.17 4.34
CA GLN A 177 1.77 -4.92 4.49
C GLN A 177 2.40 -5.87 5.53
N SER A 178 3.71 -6.10 5.38
CA SER A 178 4.53 -6.78 6.38
C SER A 178 5.40 -5.77 7.12
N PHE A 179 5.58 -6.00 8.42
CA PHE A 179 6.30 -5.11 9.31
C PHE A 179 7.35 -5.88 10.10
N THR A 180 8.50 -5.24 10.29
CA THR A 180 9.56 -5.69 11.19
C THR A 180 9.80 -4.63 12.25
N CYS A 181 9.86 -5.03 13.52
CA CYS A 181 10.10 -4.13 14.64
C CYS A 181 11.18 -4.70 15.55
N ASP A 182 12.07 -3.84 16.00
CA ASP A 182 13.13 -4.18 16.94
C ASP A 182 12.71 -3.72 18.34
N VAL A 183 12.67 -4.65 19.29
CA VAL A 183 12.21 -4.38 20.67
C VAL A 183 13.23 -4.89 21.67
N LEU A 184 13.58 -4.07 22.66
CA LEU A 184 14.48 -4.48 23.74
C LEU A 184 13.87 -5.65 24.52
N VAL A 185 14.67 -6.68 24.76
CA VAL A 185 14.24 -7.90 25.45
C VAL A 185 13.75 -7.61 26.87
N ASP A 186 14.37 -6.65 27.55
CA ASP A 186 14.01 -6.22 28.91
C ASP A 186 12.89 -5.16 28.93
N GLY A 187 12.30 -4.86 27.77
CA GLY A 187 11.30 -3.82 27.59
C GLY A 187 11.91 -2.44 27.34
N GLN A 188 11.13 -1.56 26.73
CA GLN A 188 11.43 -0.15 26.54
C GLN A 188 10.20 0.68 26.97
N PRO A 189 10.36 1.96 27.37
CA PRO A 189 9.19 2.82 27.58
C PRO A 189 8.39 2.98 26.29
N GLY A 190 7.20 2.38 26.25
CA GLY A 190 6.26 2.48 25.12
C GLY A 190 6.56 1.53 23.95
N ALA A 191 5.88 1.78 22.83
CA ALA A 191 5.96 0.94 21.64
C ALA A 191 7.13 1.34 20.72
N SER A 192 7.87 0.36 20.23
CA SER A 192 8.89 0.55 19.19
C SER A 192 8.24 0.72 17.82
N PRO A 193 8.63 1.73 17.02
CA PRO A 193 8.13 1.88 15.66
C PRO A 193 8.61 0.73 14.78
N CYS A 194 7.74 0.27 13.89
CA CYS A 194 8.05 -0.76 12.92
C CYS A 194 8.40 -0.15 11.57
N ARG A 195 9.23 -0.89 10.82
CA ARG A 195 9.54 -0.60 9.42
C ARG A 195 8.85 -1.62 8.52
N LEU A 196 8.67 -1.25 7.26
CA LEU A 196 8.21 -2.18 6.24
C LEU A 196 9.29 -3.24 6.01
N ALA A 197 8.84 -4.49 5.93
CA ALA A 197 9.68 -5.66 5.66
C ALA A 197 9.87 -5.90 4.16
#